data_AF-A0A7J8U687-F1
#
_entry.id   AF-A0A7J8U687-F1
#
_cell.length_a   1.000
_cell.length_b   1.000
_cell.length_c   1.000
_cell.angle_alpha   90.00
_cell.angle_beta   90.00
_cell.angle_gamma   90.00
#
_symmetry.space_group_name_H-M   'P 1'
#
loop_
_entity.id
_entity.type
_entity.pdbx_description
1 polymer ?
#
loop_
_entity_poly.entity_id
_entity_poly.type
_entity_poly.pdbx_seq_one_letter_code
_entity_poly.pdbx_strand_id
1 'polypeptide(L)' 'MATRRLKIEKFDAVTNFNLWQVRMMTILVQIGLKKVVTGKKLENLNQTEWEQLDEKTLFAIQLCLTNMVLREVD' A
#
# COMPACT_ATOMS: atom_id res chain seq x y z
N MET A 1 14.39 -5.98 18.01
CA MET A 1 14.38 -5.86 16.53
C MET A 1 13.80 -4.51 16.19
N ALA A 2 14.55 -3.64 15.51
CA ALA A 2 14.10 -2.27 15.25
C ALA A 2 12.94 -2.29 14.25
N THR A 3 11.74 -1.94 14.71
CA THR A 3 10.58 -1.67 13.85
C THR A 3 10.97 -0.47 12.99
N ARG A 4 11.33 -0.71 11.73
CA ARG A 4 11.65 0.37 10.77
C ARG A 4 10.35 1.15 10.57
N ARG A 5 10.19 2.26 11.30
CA ARG A 5 9.07 3.17 11.11
C ARG A 5 9.24 3.78 9.73
N LEU A 6 8.58 3.19 8.74
CA LEU A 6 8.51 3.77 7.41
C LEU A 6 7.74 5.07 7.56
N LYS A 7 8.42 6.20 7.37
CA LYS A 7 7.78 7.50 7.33
C LYS A 7 7.09 7.60 5.99
N ILE A 8 5.84 7.18 5.95
CA ILE A 8 5.07 7.22 4.73
C ILE A 8 4.50 8.63 4.56
N GLU A 9 4.88 9.27 3.47
CA GLU A 9 4.36 10.58 3.09
C GLU A 9 2.96 10.39 2.50
N LYS A 10 1.98 11.09 3.08
CA LYS A 10 0.59 10.99 2.62
C LYS A 10 0.42 11.71 1.29
N PHE A 11 -0.41 11.18 0.41
CA PHE A 11 -0.84 11.85 -0.81
C PHE A 11 -1.80 12.98 -0.46
N ASP A 12 -1.46 14.20 -0.86
CA ASP A 12 -2.18 15.43 -0.57
C ASP A 12 -2.92 16.01 -1.79
N ALA A 13 -3.01 15.26 -2.90
CA ALA A 13 -3.56 15.70 -4.19
C ALA A 13 -2.86 16.90 -4.87
N VAL A 14 -1.85 17.50 -4.22
CA VAL A 14 -1.00 18.55 -4.78
C VAL A 14 0.27 17.95 -5.38
N THR A 15 0.79 16.91 -4.73
CA THR A 15 1.96 16.16 -5.20
C THR A 15 1.65 15.44 -6.51
N ASN A 16 2.65 15.32 -7.40
CA ASN A 16 2.50 14.54 -8.62
C ASN A 16 2.15 13.07 -8.29
N PHE A 17 0.98 12.62 -8.74
CA PHE A 17 0.48 11.28 -8.44
C PHE A 17 1.44 10.17 -8.89
N ASN A 18 2.10 10.31 -10.05
CA ASN A 18 3.04 9.31 -10.54
C ASN A 18 4.26 9.19 -9.62
N LEU A 19 4.74 10.32 -9.08
CA LEU A 19 5.84 10.32 -8.12
C LEU A 19 5.43 9.66 -6.80
N TRP A 20 4.23 9.99 -6.31
CA TRP A 20 3.67 9.35 -5.12
C TRP A 20 3.48 7.85 -5.32
N GLN A 21 2.98 7.42 -6.48
CA GLN A 21 2.78 6.02 -6.83
C GLN A 21 4.11 5.23 -6.82
N VAL A 22 5.19 5.78 -7.39
CA VAL A 22 6.53 5.13 -7.35
C VAL A 22 7.04 4.98 -5.92
N ARG A 23 6.85 6.01 -5.07
CA ARG A 23 7.20 5.95 -3.64
C ARG A 23 6.37 4.90 -2.91
N MET A 24 5.07 4.84 -3.18
CA MET A 24 4.15 3.89 -2.58
C MET A 24 4.50 2.44 -2.99
N MET A 25 4.79 2.18 -4.26
CA MET A 25 5.27 0.86 -4.71
C MET A 25 6.54 0.46 -3.97
N THR A 26 7.47 1.38 -3.75
CA THR A 26 8.71 1.11 -3.00
C THR A 26 8.41 0.72 -1.55
N ILE A 27 7.48 1.41 -0.90
CA ILE A 27 7.03 1.11 0.48
C ILE A 27 6.37 -0.28 0.55
N LEU A 28 5.45 -0.59 -0.37
CA LEU A 28 4.78 -1.89 -0.45
C LEU A 28 5.80 -3.03 -0.63
N VAL A 29 6.84 -2.83 -1.45
CA VAL A 29 7.95 -3.80 -1.57
C VAL A 29 8.71 -3.96 -0.25
N GLN A 30 8.99 -2.87 0.47
CA GLN A 30 9.70 -2.90 1.74
C GLN A 30 8.94 -3.62 2.85
N ILE A 31 7.60 -3.57 2.85
CA ILE A 31 6.75 -4.32 3.81
C ILE A 31 6.42 -5.74 3.36
N GLY A 32 7.09 -6.24 2.31
CA GLY A 32 6.94 -7.62 1.85
C GLY A 32 5.76 -7.86 0.90
N LEU A 33 5.05 -6.82 0.49
CA LEU A 33 3.88 -6.88 -0.40
C LEU A 33 4.25 -6.79 -1.89
N LYS A 34 5.54 -6.95 -2.25
CA LYS A 34 6.02 -6.96 -3.64
C LYS A 34 5.19 -7.86 -4.56
N LYS A 35 4.73 -9.01 -4.04
CA LYS A 35 3.96 -10.01 -4.77
C LYS A 35 2.59 -9.48 -5.21
N VAL A 36 1.91 -8.71 -4.34
CA VAL A 36 0.61 -8.07 -4.64
C VAL A 36 0.80 -6.96 -5.66
N VAL A 37 1.84 -6.14 -5.48
CA VAL A 37 2.16 -5.02 -6.40
C VAL A 37 2.40 -5.50 -7.83
N THR A 38 2.96 -6.70 -8.00
CA THR A 38 3.19 -7.28 -9.33
C THR A 38 1.96 -7.91 -9.98
N GLY A 39 0.82 -7.99 -9.28
CA GLY A 39 -0.44 -8.55 -9.81
C GLY A 39 -0.41 -10.05 -10.14
N LYS A 40 0.71 -10.73 -9.89
CA LYS A 40 0.84 -12.17 -10.09
C LYS A 40 0.36 -12.90 -8.85
N LYS A 41 -0.87 -13.42 -8.91
CA LYS A 41 -1.32 -14.45 -7.97
C LYS A 41 -0.34 -15.62 -8.08
N LEU A 42 0.37 -15.92 -6.99
CA LEU A 42 1.22 -17.11 -6.95
C LEU A 42 0.30 -18.33 -6.98
N GLU A 43 0.55 -19.26 -7.90
CA GLU A 43 -0.19 -20.52 -8.02
C GLU A 43 -0.19 -21.34 -6.71
N ASN A 44 0.79 -21.08 -5.84
CA ASN A 44 0.99 -21.76 -4.57
C ASN A 44 0.47 -21.00 -3.34
N LEU A 45 -0.08 -19.79 -3.52
CA LEU A 45 -0.64 -18.98 -2.43
C LEU A 45 -2.10 -19.38 -2.25
N ASN A 46 -2.48 -19.82 -1.05
CA ASN A 46 -3.86 -20.18 -0.79
C ASN A 46 -4.75 -18.92 -0.79
N GLN A 47 -6.05 -19.09 -1.02
CA GLN A 47 -6.99 -17.98 -1.18
C GLN A 47 -7.02 -17.05 0.04
N THR A 48 -6.93 -17.61 1.25
CA THR A 48 -6.96 -16.87 2.52
C THR A 48 -5.70 -16.01 2.72
N GLU A 49 -4.52 -16.55 2.42
CA GLU A 49 -3.26 -15.82 2.48
C GLU A 49 -3.24 -14.70 1.43
N TRP A 50 -3.81 -14.94 0.24
CA TRP A 50 -3.97 -13.91 -0.78
C TRP A 50 -4.88 -12.77 -0.32
N GLU A 51 -6.03 -13.07 0.27
CA GLU A 51 -6.96 -12.08 0.84
C GLU A 51 -6.30 -11.26 1.96
N GLN A 52 -5.54 -11.90 2.85
CA GLN A 52 -4.78 -11.18 3.89
C GLN A 52 -3.71 -10.25 3.31
N LEU A 53 -3.08 -10.64 2.20
CA LEU A 53 -2.10 -9.81 1.49
C LEU A 53 -2.77 -8.63 0.77
N ASP A 54 -3.94 -8.86 0.18
CA ASP A 54 -4.76 -7.83 -0.47
C ASP A 54 -5.27 -6.80 0.56
N GLU A 55 -5.84 -7.25 1.67
CA GLU A 55 -6.33 -6.40 2.76
C GLU A 55 -5.20 -5.55 3.37
N LYS A 56 -4.04 -6.15 3.62
CA LYS A 56 -2.85 -5.41 4.09
C LYS A 56 -2.38 -4.36 3.09
N THR A 57 -2.48 -4.65 1.79
CA THR A 57 -2.12 -3.71 0.73
C THR A 57 -3.10 -2.55 0.69
N LEU A 58 -4.40 -2.82 0.77
CA LEU A 58 -5.45 -1.81 0.84
C LEU A 58 -5.26 -0.88 2.04
N PHE A 59 -5.05 -1.46 3.23
CA PHE A 59 -4.86 -0.69 4.47
C PHE A 59 -3.60 0.18 4.41
N ALA A 60 -2.50 -0.36 3.86
CA ALA A 60 -1.29 0.41 3.64
C ALA A 60 -1.57 1.60 2.70
N ILE A 61 -2.23 1.39 1.56
CA ILE A 61 -2.58 2.48 0.63
C ILE A 61 -3.43 3.53 1.34
N GLN A 62 -4.48 3.13 2.07
CA GLN A 62 -5.36 4.05 2.79
C GLN A 62 -4.62 4.91 3.83
N LEU A 63 -3.69 4.33 4.60
CA LEU A 63 -2.85 5.06 5.55
C LEU A 63 -1.96 6.13 4.88
N CYS A 64 -1.68 5.94 3.59
CA CYS A 64 -0.85 6.81 2.78
C CYS A 64 -1.68 7.87 2.02
N LEU A 65 -3.00 7.90 2.23
CA LEU A 65 -3.86 8.96 1.72
C LEU A 65 -4.13 9.98 2.84
N THR A 66 -4.22 11.26 2.48
CA THR A 66 -4.72 12.28 3.40
C THR A 66 -6.24 12.21 3.53
N ASN A 67 -6.78 12.72 4.62
CA ASN A 67 -8.23 12.85 4.83
C ASN A 67 -8.89 13.73 3.77
N MET A 68 -8.13 14.58 3.06
CA MET A 68 -8.64 15.36 1.93
C MET A 68 -8.92 14.51 0.69
N VAL A 69 -8.29 13.34 0.57
CA VAL A 69 -8.46 12.40 -0.55
C VAL A 69 -9.50 11.32 -0.23
N LEU A 70 -9.63 10.96 1.06
CA LEU A 70 -10.67 10.04 1.52
C LEU A 70 -12.00 10.81 1.61
N ARG A 71 -13.01 10.39 0.84
CA ARG A 71 -14.38 10.89 1.05
C ARG A 71 -14.85 10.38 2.41
N GLU A 72 -15.13 11.27 3.35
CA GLU A 72 -15.97 10.94 4.50
C GLU A 72 -17.33 10.52 3.96
N VAL A 73 -17.78 9.32 4.36
CA VAL A 73 -19.12 8.83 4.06
C VAL A 73 -19.93 9.07 5.32
N ASP A 74 -20.84 10.05 5.26
CA ASP A 74 -21.88 10.26 6.27
C ASP A 74 -22.87 9.08 6.34
#